data_AF-W2HP72-F1
#
_entry.id   AF-W2HP72-F1
#
_cell.length_a   1.000
_cell.length_b   1.000
_cell.length_c   1.000
_cell.angle_alpha   90.00
_cell.angle_beta   90.00
_cell.angle_gamma   90.00
#
_symmetry.space_group_name_H-M   'P 1'
#
loop_
_entity.id
_entity.type
_entity.pdbx_description
1 polymer ?
#
loop_
_entity_poly.entity_id
_entity_poly.type
_entity_poly.pdbx_seq_one_letter_code
_entity_poly.pdbx_strand_id
1 'polypeptide(L)'
;EPKYLAFTANPITQVPAEVFEIPGLRTLGLGQLNLNELPRHVTNPSPSLNMIFLDGTNISIFWPWMDDIVTMETWGLLVPSLTPYCVDLEAIQNGVANAFSTSPSPDYAPILMDPSQANVYPVYYVVSCDPSWLGTYYFIDLDDENMAISPAPALVRP
;
A
#
# COMPACT_ATOMS: atom_id res chain seq x y z
N GLU A 1 -14.91 -5.00 14.18
CA GLU A 1 -14.51 -4.91 12.75
C GLU A 1 -13.06 -5.35 12.61
N PRO A 2 -12.64 -5.92 11.46
CA PRO A 2 -11.30 -6.48 11.32
C PRO A 2 -10.25 -5.37 11.30
N LYS A 3 -9.17 -5.54 12.08
CA LYS A 3 -7.98 -4.68 12.00
C LYS A 3 -7.09 -5.05 10.82
N TYR A 4 -7.23 -6.27 10.30
CA TYR A 4 -6.39 -6.84 9.25
C TYR A 4 -7.27 -7.61 8.28
N LEU A 5 -7.05 -7.41 6.99
CA LEU A 5 -7.77 -8.11 5.93
C LEU A 5 -6.79 -8.44 4.83
N ALA A 6 -6.70 -9.71 4.44
CA ALA A 6 -5.83 -10.17 3.37
C ALA A 6 -6.59 -11.08 2.42
N PHE A 7 -6.48 -10.80 1.12
CA PHE A 7 -7.05 -11.58 0.04
C PHE A 7 -5.98 -12.16 -0.89
N THR A 8 -4.71 -12.10 -0.51
CA THR A 8 -3.57 -12.47 -1.34
C THR A 8 -3.76 -13.78 -2.10
N ALA A 9 -3.25 -13.84 -3.34
CA ALA A 9 -3.21 -15.04 -4.17
C ALA A 9 -4.61 -15.62 -4.49
N ASN A 10 -5.62 -14.75 -4.61
CA ASN A 10 -6.94 -15.08 -5.11
C ASN A 10 -7.15 -14.56 -6.55
N PRO A 11 -8.07 -15.15 -7.34
CA PRO A 11 -8.34 -14.72 -8.71
C PRO A 11 -9.19 -13.42 -8.78
N ILE A 12 -9.03 -12.53 -7.81
CA ILE A 12 -9.77 -11.26 -7.72
C ILE A 12 -9.18 -10.28 -8.72
N THR A 13 -10.06 -9.65 -9.51
CA THR A 13 -9.69 -8.67 -10.55
C THR A 13 -10.08 -7.24 -10.20
N GLN A 14 -10.93 -7.07 -9.18
CA GLN A 14 -11.41 -5.77 -8.69
C GLN A 14 -11.68 -5.87 -7.19
N VAL A 15 -11.40 -4.79 -6.46
CA VAL A 15 -11.70 -4.67 -5.02
C VAL A 15 -12.75 -3.56 -4.87
N PRO A 16 -13.84 -3.74 -4.12
CA PRO A 16 -14.79 -2.67 -3.86
C PRO A 16 -14.18 -1.53 -3.02
N ALA A 17 -14.68 -0.30 -3.21
CA ALA A 17 -14.22 0.88 -2.47
C ALA A 17 -14.43 0.71 -0.96
N GLU A 18 -15.52 0.05 -0.59
CA GLU A 18 -15.97 -0.20 0.78
C GLU A 18 -14.92 -0.98 1.60
N VAL A 19 -14.01 -1.73 0.96
CA VAL A 19 -12.90 -2.42 1.64
C VAL A 19 -11.92 -1.42 2.27
N PHE A 20 -11.69 -0.28 1.62
CA PHE A 20 -10.82 0.78 2.12
C PHE A 20 -11.53 1.66 3.17
N GLU A 21 -12.84 1.52 3.32
CA GLU A 21 -13.70 2.29 4.24
C GLU A 21 -14.03 1.53 5.53
N ILE A 22 -13.55 0.29 5.68
CA ILE A 22 -13.81 -0.55 6.87
C ILE A 22 -13.28 0.16 8.13
N PRO A 23 -14.13 0.51 9.11
CA PRO A 23 -13.67 1.22 10.28
C PRO A 23 -12.70 0.35 11.10
N GLY A 24 -11.61 0.96 11.56
CA GLY A 24 -10.58 0.29 12.34
C GLY A 24 -9.67 -0.66 11.57
N LEU A 25 -9.85 -0.82 10.25
CA LEU A 25 -8.89 -1.52 9.40
C LEU A 25 -7.55 -0.80 9.44
N ARG A 26 -6.47 -1.55 9.71
CA ARG A 26 -5.10 -1.06 9.78
C ARG A 26 -4.27 -1.54 8.62
N THR A 27 -4.42 -2.81 8.26
CA THR A 27 -3.61 -3.40 7.22
C THR A 27 -4.45 -4.17 6.20
N LEU A 28 -4.14 -3.93 4.93
CA LEU A 28 -4.84 -4.52 3.79
C LEU A 28 -3.86 -5.22 2.85
N GLY A 29 -3.97 -6.55 2.75
CA GLY A 29 -3.19 -7.38 1.86
C GLY A 29 -3.94 -7.70 0.57
N LEU A 30 -3.50 -7.16 -0.55
CA LEU A 30 -4.08 -7.33 -1.89
C LEU A 30 -3.02 -7.78 -2.93
N GLY A 31 -1.88 -8.28 -2.48
CA GLY A 31 -0.84 -8.73 -3.38
C GLY A 31 -1.20 -10.04 -4.09
N GLN A 32 -0.51 -10.30 -5.20
CA GLN A 32 -0.71 -11.46 -6.07
C GLN A 32 -2.17 -11.62 -6.55
N LEU A 33 -2.87 -10.49 -6.70
CA LEU A 33 -4.19 -10.39 -7.30
C LEU A 33 -4.06 -9.90 -8.75
N ASN A 34 -5.09 -10.14 -9.56
CA ASN A 34 -5.14 -9.70 -10.96
C ASN A 34 -5.69 -8.25 -11.07
N LEU A 35 -5.26 -7.36 -10.18
CA LEU A 35 -5.69 -5.96 -10.15
C LEU A 35 -4.92 -5.14 -11.16
N ASN A 36 -5.63 -4.38 -11.99
CA ASN A 36 -5.03 -3.37 -12.89
C ASN A 36 -5.09 -1.97 -12.27
N GLU A 37 -6.08 -1.74 -11.40
CA GLU A 37 -6.31 -0.47 -10.73
C GLU A 37 -7.02 -0.73 -9.40
N LEU A 38 -6.86 0.21 -8.46
CA LEU A 38 -7.73 0.32 -7.29
C LEU A 38 -9.03 1.08 -7.67
N PRO A 39 -10.06 1.06 -6.81
CA PRO A 39 -11.27 1.86 -7.01
C PRO A 39 -10.93 3.31 -7.33
N ARG A 40 -11.56 3.86 -8.36
CA ARG A 40 -11.36 5.28 -8.73
C ARG A 40 -11.77 6.26 -7.63
N HIS A 41 -12.75 5.86 -6.82
CA HIS A 41 -13.32 6.68 -5.76
C HIS A 41 -13.44 5.87 -4.47
N VAL A 42 -12.95 6.44 -3.37
CA VAL A 42 -13.18 5.99 -2.00
C VAL A 42 -13.68 7.21 -1.24
N THR A 43 -14.87 7.11 -0.63
CA THR A 43 -15.58 8.27 -0.05
C THR A 43 -15.03 8.61 1.33
N ASN A 44 -14.81 7.59 2.16
CA ASN A 44 -14.37 7.77 3.53
C ASN A 44 -13.33 6.70 3.89
N PRO A 45 -12.08 6.86 3.42
CA PRO A 45 -11.02 5.92 3.77
C PRO A 45 -10.88 5.75 5.27
N SER A 46 -10.59 4.53 5.70
CA SER A 46 -10.44 4.22 7.12
C SER A 46 -9.28 5.02 7.71
N PRO A 47 -9.52 5.84 8.76
CA PRO A 47 -8.48 6.69 9.33
C PRO A 47 -7.41 5.89 10.09
N SER A 48 -7.67 4.60 10.32
CA SER A 48 -6.73 3.68 10.94
C SER A 48 -5.85 2.93 9.92
N LEU A 49 -6.18 3.00 8.63
CA LEU A 49 -5.47 2.28 7.58
C LEU A 49 -4.08 2.90 7.43
N ASN A 50 -3.05 2.07 7.65
CA ASN A 50 -1.67 2.54 7.61
C ASN A 50 -0.75 1.69 6.75
N MET A 51 -1.22 0.52 6.30
CA MET A 51 -0.40 -0.36 5.47
C MET A 51 -1.23 -1.05 4.39
N ILE A 52 -0.77 -0.97 3.14
CA ILE A 52 -1.38 -1.64 2.00
C ILE A 52 -0.30 -2.39 1.22
N PHE A 53 -0.54 -3.68 0.98
CA PHE A 53 0.29 -4.52 0.12
C PHE A 53 -0.42 -4.76 -1.21
N LEU A 54 0.25 -4.43 -2.31
CA LEU A 54 -0.21 -4.55 -3.70
C LEU A 54 0.80 -5.34 -4.56
N ASP A 55 1.71 -6.04 -3.91
CA ASP A 55 2.84 -6.67 -4.57
C ASP A 55 2.41 -7.69 -5.62
N GLY A 56 3.08 -7.71 -6.76
CA GLY A 56 2.76 -8.65 -7.85
C GLY A 56 1.36 -8.46 -8.48
N THR A 57 0.72 -7.31 -8.29
CA THR A 57 -0.44 -6.89 -9.08
C THR A 57 0.00 -6.22 -10.39
N ASN A 58 -0.95 -5.84 -11.26
CA ASN A 58 -0.69 -5.12 -12.50
C ASN A 58 -0.94 -3.60 -12.38
N ILE A 59 -0.82 -3.05 -11.17
CA ILE A 59 -1.07 -1.62 -10.91
C ILE A 59 0.04 -0.77 -11.52
N SER A 60 -0.35 0.19 -12.35
CA SER A 60 0.56 1.19 -12.94
C SER A 60 0.22 2.63 -12.54
N ILE A 61 -0.94 2.85 -11.91
CA ILE A 61 -1.43 4.17 -11.52
C ILE A 61 -2.06 4.17 -10.12
N PHE A 62 -2.10 5.36 -9.51
CA PHE A 62 -2.87 5.62 -8.30
C PHE A 62 -3.85 6.78 -8.50
N TRP A 63 -4.99 6.71 -7.79
CA TRP A 63 -6.03 7.72 -7.78
C TRP A 63 -5.85 8.71 -6.62
N PRO A 64 -6.41 9.93 -6.69
CA PRO A 64 -6.14 10.99 -5.72
C PRO A 64 -6.39 10.62 -4.25
N TRP A 65 -7.40 9.79 -3.97
CA TRP A 65 -7.67 9.35 -2.59
C TRP A 65 -6.51 8.56 -1.97
N MET A 66 -5.62 7.97 -2.76
CA MET A 66 -4.42 7.32 -2.24
C MET A 66 -3.47 8.34 -1.62
N ASP A 67 -3.32 9.53 -2.23
CA ASP A 67 -2.53 10.61 -1.65
C ASP A 67 -3.13 11.08 -0.32
N ASP A 68 -4.46 11.16 -0.23
CA ASP A 68 -5.15 11.51 1.01
C ASP A 68 -4.81 10.57 2.17
N ILE A 69 -4.54 9.28 1.88
CA ILE A 69 -4.18 8.29 2.89
C ILE A 69 -2.66 8.25 3.15
N VAL A 70 -1.84 8.18 2.10
CA VAL A 70 -0.38 8.02 2.29
C VAL A 70 0.27 9.26 2.90
N THR A 71 -0.41 10.40 2.88
CA THR A 71 0.03 11.63 3.55
C THR A 71 -0.49 11.80 4.98
N MET A 72 -1.30 10.86 5.49
CA MET A 72 -1.73 10.87 6.88
C MET A 72 -0.55 10.64 7.83
N GLU A 73 -0.54 11.31 8.98
CA GLU A 73 0.49 11.09 10.02
C GLU A 73 0.54 9.64 10.53
N THR A 74 -0.58 8.93 10.43
CA THR A 74 -0.70 7.53 10.83
C THR A 74 -0.16 6.55 9.78
N TRP A 75 0.13 7.02 8.56
CA TRP A 75 0.57 6.16 7.47
C TRP A 75 1.89 5.48 7.78
N GLY A 76 1.95 4.19 7.43
CA GLY A 76 3.14 3.36 7.57
C GLY A 76 3.78 3.10 6.21
N LEU A 77 3.13 2.27 5.38
CA LEU A 77 3.78 1.75 4.18
C LEU A 77 2.81 1.33 3.06
N LEU A 78 3.10 1.76 1.84
CA LEU A 78 2.56 1.23 0.59
C LEU A 78 3.59 0.27 0.01
N VAL A 79 3.19 -0.96 -0.31
CA VAL A 79 4.09 -1.97 -0.89
C VAL A 79 3.55 -2.42 -2.25
N PRO A 80 3.83 -1.68 -3.35
CA PRO A 80 3.48 -2.10 -4.70
C PRO A 80 4.66 -2.81 -5.40
N SER A 81 5.50 -3.54 -4.66
CA SER A 81 6.65 -4.26 -5.23
C SER A 81 6.24 -5.18 -6.38
N LEU A 82 7.11 -5.37 -7.37
CA LEU A 82 6.81 -6.18 -8.57
C LEU A 82 5.61 -5.71 -9.43
N THR A 83 5.10 -4.49 -9.23
CA THR A 83 4.07 -3.90 -10.12
C THR A 83 4.72 -3.05 -11.22
N PRO A 84 4.02 -2.77 -12.34
CA PRO A 84 4.47 -1.80 -13.33
C PRO A 84 4.77 -0.42 -12.74
N TYR A 85 4.04 0.02 -11.72
CA TYR A 85 4.32 1.26 -11.00
C TYR A 85 5.74 1.27 -10.40
N CYS A 86 6.13 0.20 -9.71
CA CYS A 86 7.47 0.11 -9.13
C CYS A 86 8.57 -0.01 -10.19
N VAL A 87 8.31 -0.67 -11.31
CA VAL A 87 9.24 -0.70 -12.45
C VAL A 87 9.53 0.72 -12.94
N ASP A 88 8.49 1.53 -13.12
CA ASP A 88 8.64 2.94 -13.52
C ASP A 88 9.32 3.77 -12.44
N LEU A 89 8.90 3.63 -11.17
CA LEU A 89 9.45 4.40 -10.04
C LEU A 89 10.95 4.13 -9.86
N GLU A 90 11.38 2.87 -9.94
CA GLU A 90 12.79 2.50 -9.87
C GLU A 90 13.59 3.04 -11.07
N ALA A 91 13.03 2.99 -12.29
CA ALA A 91 13.66 3.55 -13.47
C ALA A 91 13.85 5.08 -13.32
N ILE A 92 12.87 5.77 -12.74
CA ILE A 92 12.93 7.21 -12.44
C ILE A 92 13.99 7.50 -11.38
N GLN A 93 13.98 6.77 -10.26
CA GLN A 93 14.93 6.96 -9.15
C GLN A 93 16.38 6.70 -9.57
N ASN A 94 16.59 5.75 -10.48
CA ASN A 94 17.91 5.43 -11.04
C ASN A 94 18.31 6.35 -12.22
N GLY A 95 17.48 7.32 -12.60
CA GLY A 95 17.75 8.26 -13.69
C GLY A 95 17.68 7.64 -15.09
N VAL A 96 17.10 6.44 -15.24
CA VAL A 96 16.87 5.77 -16.53
C VAL A 96 15.67 6.38 -17.26
N ALA A 97 14.66 6.83 -16.51
CA ALA A 97 13.47 7.51 -17.02
C ALA A 97 13.25 8.84 -16.28
N ASN A 98 12.47 9.74 -16.86
CA ASN A 98 12.09 11.02 -16.25
C ASN A 98 10.58 11.14 -15.98
N ALA A 99 9.80 10.13 -16.36
CA ALA A 99 8.36 10.08 -16.22
C ALA A 99 7.89 8.62 -16.14
N PHE A 100 6.70 8.41 -15.57
CA PHE A 100 6.01 7.12 -15.63
C PHE A 100 5.69 6.77 -17.09
N SER A 101 5.65 5.47 -17.41
CA SER A 101 5.33 4.96 -18.74
C SER A 101 3.86 5.18 -19.11
N THR A 102 2.98 5.30 -18.10
CA THR A 102 1.58 5.65 -18.30
C THR A 102 1.45 7.12 -18.70
N SER A 103 0.57 7.42 -19.66
CA SER A 103 0.35 8.81 -20.10
C SER A 103 -0.13 9.68 -18.94
N PRO A 104 0.46 10.86 -18.72
CA PRO A 104 0.09 11.73 -17.59
C PRO A 104 -1.36 12.18 -17.72
N SER A 105 -2.07 12.22 -16.59
CA SER A 105 -3.47 12.64 -16.49
C SER A 105 -3.67 13.49 -15.24
N PRO A 106 -4.45 14.58 -15.30
CA PRO A 106 -4.80 15.37 -14.12
C PRO A 106 -5.69 14.60 -13.13
N ASP A 107 -6.25 13.46 -13.55
CA ASP A 107 -7.12 12.62 -12.72
C ASP A 107 -6.32 11.67 -11.80
N TYR A 108 -5.01 11.58 -11.98
CA TYR A 108 -4.14 10.70 -11.19
C TYR A 108 -3.65 11.38 -9.90
N ALA A 109 -3.18 10.57 -8.97
CA ALA A 109 -2.64 11.00 -7.69
C ALA A 109 -1.48 12.00 -7.86
N PRO A 110 -1.63 13.29 -7.48
CA PRO A 110 -0.60 14.32 -7.68
C PRO A 110 0.73 14.11 -6.94
N ILE A 111 0.79 13.24 -5.93
CA ILE A 111 2.03 12.88 -5.22
C ILE A 111 2.57 11.57 -5.77
N LEU A 112 1.78 10.50 -5.71
CA LEU A 112 2.24 9.17 -6.13
C LEU A 112 2.53 9.07 -7.64
N MET A 113 1.92 9.91 -8.49
CA MET A 113 2.07 9.89 -9.96
C MET A 113 2.84 11.08 -10.54
N ASP A 114 3.48 11.91 -9.70
CA ASP A 114 4.36 12.99 -10.15
C ASP A 114 5.80 12.75 -9.66
N PRO A 115 6.75 12.44 -10.57
CA PRO A 115 8.15 12.19 -10.22
C PRO A 115 8.99 13.47 -10.02
N SER A 116 8.36 14.64 -9.94
CA SER A 116 9.06 15.90 -9.67
C SER A 116 9.85 15.85 -8.36
N GLN A 117 10.88 16.70 -8.26
CA GLN A 117 11.75 16.78 -7.06
C GLN A 117 10.98 17.10 -5.77
N ALA A 118 9.80 17.72 -5.87
CA ALA A 118 8.94 17.99 -4.73
C ALA A 118 8.41 16.71 -4.08
N ASN A 119 8.19 15.66 -4.87
CA ASN A 119 7.55 14.42 -4.44
C ASN A 119 8.52 13.25 -4.19
N VAL A 120 9.80 13.40 -4.56
CA VAL A 120 10.82 12.34 -4.37
C VAL A 120 10.87 11.87 -2.92
N TYR A 121 10.99 12.79 -1.96
CA TYR A 121 11.04 12.44 -0.54
C TYR A 121 9.74 11.83 -0.01
N PRO A 122 8.55 12.46 -0.17
CA PRO A 122 7.33 11.86 0.34
C PRO A 122 7.05 10.49 -0.28
N VAL A 123 7.29 10.29 -1.58
CA VAL A 123 7.14 8.97 -2.20
C VAL A 123 8.14 7.95 -1.62
N TYR A 124 9.41 8.32 -1.45
CA TYR A 124 10.44 7.41 -0.92
C TYR A 124 10.14 6.90 0.49
N TYR A 125 9.52 7.71 1.35
CA TYR A 125 9.21 7.29 2.73
C TYR A 125 7.91 6.49 2.85
N VAL A 126 6.98 6.64 1.90
CA VAL A 126 5.66 6.00 1.97
C VAL A 126 5.53 4.78 1.06
N VAL A 127 6.41 4.63 0.06
CA VAL A 127 6.38 3.53 -0.91
C VAL A 127 7.64 2.67 -0.79
N SER A 128 7.45 1.36 -0.66
CA SER A 128 8.52 0.36 -0.78
C SER A 128 8.31 -0.51 -2.01
N CYS A 129 9.28 -0.48 -2.93
CA CYS A 129 9.35 -1.39 -4.07
C CYS A 129 10.21 -2.64 -3.78
N ASP A 130 10.72 -2.79 -2.56
CA ASP A 130 11.55 -3.93 -2.16
C ASP A 130 10.73 -5.24 -2.21
N PRO A 131 11.16 -6.26 -2.98
CA PRO A 131 10.49 -7.56 -3.02
C PRO A 131 10.68 -8.39 -1.75
N SER A 132 11.47 -7.97 -0.76
CA SER A 132 11.61 -8.67 0.53
C SER A 132 10.29 -8.74 1.32
N TRP A 133 9.33 -7.85 1.00
CA TRP A 133 7.99 -7.83 1.56
C TRP A 133 7.03 -8.87 0.95
N LEU A 134 7.46 -9.63 -0.08
CA LEU A 134 6.67 -10.70 -0.68
C LEU A 134 6.40 -11.79 0.36
N GLY A 135 5.13 -12.06 0.65
CA GLY A 135 4.72 -13.17 1.52
C GLY A 135 4.69 -12.86 3.02
N THR A 136 5.10 -11.68 3.47
CA THR A 136 4.93 -11.25 4.89
C THR A 136 3.51 -10.75 5.17
N TYR A 137 2.49 -11.51 4.76
CA TYR A 137 1.09 -11.22 5.11
C TYR A 137 0.70 -11.75 6.50
N TYR A 138 1.66 -12.36 7.20
CA TYR A 138 1.49 -12.91 8.53
C TYR A 138 2.07 -11.97 9.57
N PHE A 139 1.20 -11.27 10.28
CA PHE A 139 1.58 -10.37 11.37
C PHE A 139 1.82 -11.19 12.62
N ILE A 140 3.05 -11.67 12.82
CA ILE A 140 3.39 -12.52 13.96
C ILE A 140 3.08 -11.86 15.31
N ASP A 141 3.32 -10.55 15.43
CA ASP A 141 2.99 -9.78 16.64
C ASP A 141 1.49 -9.80 16.94
N LEU A 142 0.66 -9.85 15.90
CA LEU A 142 -0.80 -9.89 16.02
C LEU A 142 -1.30 -11.30 16.35
N ASP A 143 -0.68 -12.31 15.76
CA ASP A 143 -0.99 -13.70 16.08
C ASP A 143 -0.66 -13.97 17.55
N ASP A 144 0.46 -13.46 18.04
CA ASP A 144 0.78 -13.45 19.46
C ASP A 144 -0.26 -12.67 20.27
N GLU A 145 -0.69 -11.46 19.88
CA GLU A 145 -1.74 -10.73 20.62
C GLU A 145 -3.11 -11.46 20.67
N ASN A 146 -3.52 -12.11 19.57
CA ASN A 146 -4.84 -12.71 19.45
C ASN A 146 -4.90 -14.18 19.92
N MET A 147 -3.78 -14.90 19.80
CA MET A 147 -3.66 -16.33 20.11
C MET A 147 -2.89 -16.59 21.42
N ALA A 148 -2.33 -15.56 22.04
CA ALA A 148 -1.70 -15.71 23.35
C ALA A 148 -2.69 -16.23 24.39
N ILE A 149 -2.30 -17.31 25.06
CA ILE A 149 -3.01 -17.86 26.23
C ILE A 149 -2.99 -16.86 27.39
N SER A 150 -2.01 -15.96 27.42
CA SER A 150 -1.87 -14.87 28.40
C SER A 150 -1.00 -13.73 27.83
N PRO A 151 -1.20 -12.47 28.25
CA PRO A 151 -0.39 -11.34 27.80
C PRO A 151 1.11 -11.61 27.94
N ALA A 152 1.91 -11.21 26.95
CA ALA A 152 3.36 -11.35 27.01
C ALA A 152 3.91 -10.61 28.26
N PRO A 153 4.85 -11.21 29.02
CA PRO A 153 5.49 -10.53 30.14
C PRO A 153 6.14 -9.23 29.68
N ALA A 154 6.06 -8.18 30.50
CA ALA A 154 6.72 -6.91 30.20
C ALA A 154 8.23 -7.13 29.98
N LEU A 155 8.76 -6.61 28.87
CA LEU A 155 10.19 -6.68 28.58
C LEU A 155 10.95 -5.89 29.66
N VAL A 156 11.66 -6.62 30.52
CA VAL A 156 12.61 -6.03 31.47
C VAL A 156 13.86 -5.66 30.69
N ARG A 157 14.02 -4.38 30.34
CA ARG A 157 15.28 -3.89 29.77
C ARG A 157 16.29 -3.71 30.91
N PRO A 158 17.55 -4.16 30.76
CA PRO A 158 18.61 -3.93 31.73
C PRO A 158 18.99 -2.44 31.82
#